data_AF-A0A968FT24-F1
#
_entry.id   AF-A0A968FT24-F1
#
_cell.length_a   1.000
_cell.length_b   1.000
_cell.length_c   1.000
_cell.angle_alpha   90.00
_cell.angle_beta   90.00
_cell.angle_gamma   90.00
#
_symmetry.space_group_name_H-M   'P 1'
#
loop_
_entity.id
_entity.type
_entity.pdbx_description
1 polymer ?
#
loop_
_entity_poly.entity_id
_entity_poly.type
_entity_poly.pdbx_seq_one_letter_code
_entity_poly.pdbx_strand_id
1 'polypeptide(L)'
;TNIQDALADAVNGACKAGGNVIIPSFAIERTQELLYRLNELLAENRIPHLATFVDSPMAIKVTEVFGRHLDLFDEDAARHIKAGDHPCDFPGLIMS
;
A
#
# COMPACT_ATOMS: atom_id res chain seq x y z
N THR A 1 -17.64 -6.21 8.84
CA THR A 1 -17.27 -5.61 7.55
C THR A 1 -15.80 -5.86 7.32
N ASN A 2 -15.42 -6.46 6.20
CA ASN A 2 -14.02 -6.68 5.87
C ASN A 2 -13.34 -5.33 5.62
N ILE A 3 -12.14 -5.12 6.16
CA ILE A 3 -11.43 -3.84 6.06
C ILE A 3 -10.97 -3.54 4.63
N GLN A 4 -10.69 -4.56 3.83
CA GLN A 4 -10.38 -4.41 2.41
C GLN A 4 -11.58 -3.87 1.62
N ASP A 5 -12.79 -4.34 1.92
CA ASP A 5 -14.01 -3.86 1.25
C ASP A 5 -14.26 -2.38 1.57
N ALA A 6 -14.13 -2.01 2.85
CA ALA A 6 -14.29 -0.61 3.26
C ALA A 6 -13.25 0.31 2.62
N LEU A 7 -12.00 -0.17 2.47
CA LEU A 7 -10.94 0.58 1.80
C LEU A 7 -11.23 0.74 0.30
N ALA A 8 -11.63 -0.35 -0.37
CA ALA A 8 -11.99 -0.32 -1.79
C ALA A 8 -13.17 0.62 -2.05
N ASP A 9 -14.21 0.60 -1.21
CA ASP A 9 -15.36 1.48 -1.33
C ASP A 9 -14.99 2.95 -1.16
N ALA A 10 -14.13 3.28 -0.18
CA ALA A 10 -13.65 4.64 0.04
C ALA A 10 -12.86 5.17 -1.16
N VAL A 11 -11.93 4.35 -1.67
CA VAL A 11 -11.08 4.69 -2.83
C VAL A 11 -11.92 4.87 -4.09
N ASN A 12 -12.80 3.90 -4.39
CA ASN A 12 -13.66 3.95 -5.56
C ASN A 12 -14.66 5.12 -5.49
N GLY A 13 -15.18 5.43 -4.29
CA GLY A 13 -16.06 6.57 -4.07
C GLY A 13 -15.37 7.90 -4.36
N ALA A 14 -14.15 8.08 -3.83
CA ALA A 14 -13.36 9.29 -4.10
C ALA A 14 -12.97 9.41 -5.58
N CYS A 15 -12.57 8.31 -6.22
CA CYS A 15 -12.24 8.30 -7.64
C CYS A 15 -13.44 8.66 -8.52
N LYS A 16 -14.63 8.12 -8.22
CA LYS A 16 -15.88 8.48 -8.94
C LYS A 16 -16.26 9.95 -8.77
N ALA A 17 -15.92 10.55 -7.64
CA ALA A 17 -16.13 11.97 -7.38
C ALA A 17 -15.04 12.86 -8.02
N GLY A 18 -13.99 12.28 -8.62
CA GLY A 18 -12.85 13.03 -9.17
C GLY A 18 -11.98 13.69 -8.10
N GLY A 19 -12.01 13.18 -6.86
CA GLY A 19 -11.30 13.73 -5.70
C GLY A 19 -10.10 12.90 -5.27
N ASN A 20 -9.35 13.42 -4.29
CA ASN A 20 -8.20 12.76 -3.70
C ASN A 20 -8.57 12.07 -2.38
N VAL A 21 -7.89 10.97 -2.06
CA VAL A 21 -7.97 10.31 -0.73
C VAL A 21 -6.78 10.73 0.10
N ILE A 22 -7.02 11.34 1.27
CA ILE A 22 -5.97 11.74 2.22
C ILE A 22 -6.11 10.88 3.46
N ILE A 23 -5.07 10.11 3.79
CA ILE A 23 -5.06 9.21 4.96
C ILE A 23 -4.00 9.72 5.95
N PRO A 24 -4.40 10.45 7.00
CA PRO A 24 -3.49 10.77 8.09
C PRO A 24 -3.16 9.49 8.86
N SER A 25 -1.90 9.06 8.84
CA SER A 25 -1.45 7.87 9.56
C SER A 25 -0.16 8.17 10.33
N PHE A 26 0.00 7.51 11.48
CA PHE A 26 1.31 7.44 12.13
C PHE A 26 2.19 6.54 11.28
N ALA A 27 3.36 7.06 10.89
CA ALA A 27 4.19 6.55 9.78
C ALA A 27 4.74 5.12 9.97
N ILE A 28 4.72 4.60 11.19
CA ILE A 28 5.34 3.31 11.55
C ILE A 28 4.21 2.28 11.68
N GLU A 29 4.38 1.11 11.05
CA GLU A 29 3.42 -0.01 10.96
C GLU A 29 2.15 0.27 10.14
N ARG A 30 1.38 1.32 10.46
CA ARG A 30 0.06 1.55 9.86
C ARG A 30 0.09 1.97 8.40
N THR A 31 1.06 2.80 8.02
CA THR A 31 1.26 3.19 6.62
C THR A 31 1.60 1.98 5.76
N GLN A 32 2.36 1.02 6.29
CA GLN A 32 2.82 -0.15 5.54
C GLN A 32 1.71 -1.18 5.38
N GLU A 33 0.93 -1.40 6.44
CA GLU A 33 -0.29 -2.22 6.36
C GLU A 33 -1.25 -1.66 5.31
N LEU A 34 -1.39 -0.34 5.23
CA LEU A 34 -2.20 0.32 4.19
C LEU A 34 -1.64 0.12 2.78
N LEU A 35 -0.34 0.32 2.57
CA LEU A 35 0.30 0.12 1.27
C LEU A 35 0.17 -1.34 0.80
N TYR A 36 0.37 -2.30 1.69
CA TYR A 36 0.20 -3.72 1.40
C TYR A 36 -1.23 -4.02 0.92
N ARG A 37 -2.25 -3.57 1.67
CA ARG A 37 -3.66 -3.78 1.31
C ARG A 37 -4.03 -3.05 0.01
N LEU A 38 -3.48 -1.87 -0.26
CA LEU A 38 -3.68 -1.17 -1.52
C LEU A 38 -3.07 -1.93 -2.69
N ASN A 39 -1.89 -2.52 -2.53
CA ASN A 39 -1.26 -3.34 -3.56
C ASN A 39 -2.10 -4.58 -3.88
N GLU A 40 -2.62 -5.29 -2.87
CA GLU A 40 -3.54 -6.42 -3.08
C GLU A 40 -4.79 -6.00 -3.88
N LEU A 41 -5.41 -4.88 -3.51
CA LEU A 41 -6.60 -4.37 -4.21
C LEU A 41 -6.31 -3.96 -5.66
N LEU A 42 -5.11 -3.44 -5.94
CA LEU A 42 -4.65 -3.14 -7.29
C LEU A 42 -4.42 -4.42 -8.11
N ALA A 43 -3.74 -5.41 -7.53
CA ALA A 43 -3.48 -6.71 -8.17
C ALA A 43 -4.80 -7.44 -8.49
N GLU A 44 -5.80 -7.33 -7.62
CA GLU A 44 -7.15 -7.88 -7.82
C GLU A 44 -8.03 -7.04 -8.75
N ASN A 45 -7.56 -5.91 -9.29
CA ASN A 45 -8.33 -4.96 -10.09
C ASN A 45 -9.61 -4.44 -9.41
N ARG A 46 -9.61 -4.36 -8.07
CA ARG A 46 -10.76 -3.90 -7.27
C ARG A 46 -10.79 -2.39 -7.07
N ILE A 47 -9.65 -1.73 -7.28
CA ILE A 47 -9.51 -0.28 -7.31
C ILE A 47 -8.77 0.12 -8.60
N PRO A 48 -9.02 1.32 -9.16
CA PRO A 48 -8.27 1.80 -10.31
C PRO A 48 -6.81 2.08 -9.95
N HIS A 49 -5.94 2.14 -10.97
CA HIS A 49 -4.58 2.64 -10.79
C HIS A 49 -4.62 4.11 -10.37
N LEU A 50 -3.96 4.41 -9.25
CA LEU A 50 -3.94 5.73 -8.62
C LEU A 50 -2.51 6.13 -8.31
N ALA A 51 -2.20 7.42 -8.49
CA ALA A 51 -0.96 7.98 -7.99
C ALA A 51 -1.02 8.02 -6.45
N THR A 52 -0.14 7.27 -5.79
CA THR A 52 -0.10 7.14 -4.34
C THR A 52 1.12 7.88 -3.81
N PHE A 53 0.93 8.83 -2.90
CA PHE A 53 2.02 9.63 -2.33
C PHE A 53 2.20 9.30 -0.85
N VAL A 54 3.45 9.09 -0.45
CA VAL A 54 3.84 8.93 0.95
C VAL A 54 4.84 10.03 1.29
N ASP A 55 4.39 11.03 2.02
CA ASP A 55 5.19 12.16 2.51
C ASP A 55 5.57 11.91 3.98
N SER A 56 6.55 11.04 4.18
CA SER A 56 7.11 10.80 5.52
C SER A 56 8.54 10.28 5.44
N PRO A 57 9.54 11.06 5.89
CA PRO A 57 10.92 10.60 5.94
C PRO A 57 11.10 9.38 6.87
N MET A 58 10.14 9.14 7.77
CA MET A 58 10.09 7.92 8.57
C MET A 58 9.54 6.75 7.75
N ALA A 59 8.42 6.91 7.04
CA ALA A 59 7.89 5.83 6.21
C ALA A 59 8.91 5.38 5.15
N ILE A 60 9.66 6.30 4.55
CA ILE A 60 10.74 5.98 3.60
C ILE A 60 11.80 5.07 4.23
N LYS A 61 12.32 5.45 5.41
CA LYS A 61 13.30 4.64 6.14
C LYS A 61 12.74 3.28 6.55
N VAL A 62 11.47 3.21 6.92
CA VAL A 62 10.84 1.95 7.34
C VAL A 62 10.63 1.05 6.12
N THR A 63 10.32 1.59 4.94
CA THR A 63 10.28 0.79 3.70
C THR A 63 11.66 0.18 3.36
N GLU A 64 12.74 0.94 3.52
CA GLU A 64 14.10 0.42 3.36
C GLU A 64 14.43 -0.71 4.36
N VAL A 65 13.94 -0.61 5.60
CA VAL A 65 14.12 -1.63 6.63
C VAL A 65 13.25 -2.86 6.34
N PHE A 66 12.02 -2.69 5.86
CA PHE A 66 11.13 -3.79 5.48
C PHE A 66 11.65 -4.59 4.29
N GLY A 67 12.27 -3.93 3.31
CA GLY A 67 12.97 -4.63 2.22
C GLY A 67 14.15 -5.50 2.70
N ARG A 68 14.72 -5.21 3.88
CA ARG A 68 15.83 -5.98 4.48
C ARG A 68 15.38 -7.09 5.43
N HIS A 69 14.13 -7.06 5.89
CA HIS A 69 13.56 -8.01 6.85
C HIS A 69 12.37 -8.79 6.25
N LEU A 70 12.61 -9.37 5.08
CA LEU A 70 11.64 -10.19 4.33
C LEU A 70 11.22 -11.47 5.07
N ASP A 71 12.02 -11.86 6.05
CA ASP A 71 11.86 -12.98 6.97
C ASP A 71 10.73 -12.80 8.00
N LEU A 72 10.18 -11.59 8.14
CA LEU A 72 9.06 -11.28 9.04
C LEU A 72 7.70 -11.24 8.34
N PHE A 73 7.65 -11.46 7.02
CA PHE A 73 6.41 -11.47 6.24
C PHE A 73 5.74 -12.85 6.30
N ASP A 74 4.40 -12.86 6.26
CA ASP A 74 3.63 -14.09 6.07
C ASP A 74 4.06 -14.83 4.79
N GLU A 75 3.90 -16.15 4.76
CA GLU A 75 4.42 -17.01 3.68
C GLU A 75 3.96 -16.57 2.28
N ASP A 76 2.74 -16.05 2.15
CA ASP A 76 2.20 -15.53 0.89
C ASP A 76 2.89 -14.24 0.45
N ALA A 77 3.09 -13.28 1.36
CA ALA A 77 3.79 -12.03 1.08
C ALA A 77 5.29 -12.27 0.78
N ALA A 78 5.94 -13.19 1.51
CA ALA A 78 7.32 -13.60 1.22
C ALA A 78 7.47 -14.25 -0.17
N ARG A 79 6.43 -14.96 -0.65
CA ARG A 79 6.41 -15.58 -1.98
C ARG A 79 6.32 -14.54 -3.09
N HIS A 80 5.47 -13.51 -2.93
CA HIS A 80 5.37 -12.39 -3.87
C HIS A 80 6.68 -11.59 -3.93
N ILE A 81 7.30 -11.33 -2.78
CA ILE A 81 8.57 -10.63 -2.72
C ILE A 81 9.70 -11.43 -3.39
N LYS A 82 9.77 -12.75 -3.19
CA LYS A 82 10.72 -13.62 -3.90
C LYS A 82 10.51 -13.65 -5.41
N ALA A 83 9.31 -13.35 -5.90
CA ALA A 83 9.01 -13.23 -7.31
C ALA A 83 9.37 -11.85 -7.90
N GLY A 84 9.88 -10.92 -7.08
CA GLY A 84 10.21 -9.54 -7.47
C GLY A 84 9.04 -8.56 -7.31
N ASP A 85 7.94 -8.98 -6.69
CA ASP A 85 6.74 -8.19 -6.45
C ASP A 85 6.79 -7.67 -5.00
N HIS A 86 7.49 -6.56 -4.80
CA HIS A 86 7.65 -5.95 -3.49
C HIS A 86 6.35 -5.21 -3.12
N PRO A 87 5.73 -5.49 -1.95
CA PRO A 87 4.44 -4.89 -1.57
C PRO A 87 4.47 -3.38 -1.35
N CYS A 88 5.67 -2.80 -1.23
CA CYS A 88 5.90 -1.35 -1.15
C CYS A 88 6.54 -0.80 -2.44
N ASP A 89 6.47 -1.52 -3.55
CA ASP A 89 7.00 -1.12 -4.86
C ASP A 89 5.95 -1.47 -5.92
N PHE A 90 4.93 -0.61 -6.06
CA PHE A 90 3.89 -0.76 -7.07
C PHE A 90 3.82 0.44 -8.00
N PRO A 91 3.38 0.26 -9.27
CA PRO A 91 3.33 1.33 -10.25
C PRO A 91 2.48 2.51 -9.77
N GLY A 92 3.09 3.69 -9.65
CA GLY A 92 2.41 4.92 -9.22
C GLY A 92 2.62 5.30 -7.76
N LEU A 93 3.38 4.51 -6.98
CA LEU A 93 3.85 4.92 -5.66
C LEU A 93 5.00 5.93 -5.79
N ILE A 94 4.81 7.10 -5.21
CA ILE A 94 5.81 8.17 -5.14
C ILE A 94 6.11 8.42 -3.67
N MET A 95 7.35 8.17 -3.28
CA MET A 95 7.88 8.53 -1.97
C MET A 95 8.57 9.89 -2.08
N SER A 96 8.13 10.86 -1.30
CA SER A 96 8.68 12.24 -1.29
C SER A 96 9.10 12.67 0.10
#